data_AF-A0A0A2HW27-F1
#
_entry.id   AF-A0A0A2HW27-F1
#
_cell.length_a   1.000
_cell.length_b   1.000
_cell.length_c   1.000
_cell.angle_alpha   90.00
_cell.angle_beta   90.00
_cell.angle_gamma   90.00
#
_symmetry.space_group_name_H-M   'P 1'
#
loop_
_entity.id
_entity.type
_entity.pdbx_description
1 polymer ?
#
loop_
_entity_poly.entity_id
_entity_poly.type
_entity_poly.pdbx_seq_one_letter_code
_entity_poly.pdbx_strand_id
1 'polypeptide(L)'
;MKMKYFAGLAGCLLLVALWYVWGDGLLRKPTDPAALVPDNALLYLEQQKIGGLIDGIKASQFGKAVAAMDIKKIAAGLELDDDQTLKIEQGAETVAALANDPVIRELCGKSLSLAVLPGESEVVVDHEKHLLPVQLLLIARPEHKAELLELMSQAFTGEVKEDVIPYGKSEIVQFTVDGTTFFAAVTDGLFVFALNRKTVEATLDLQGNSQGALVALAAFAELKQQLPAVEFLAFSAPENLAAAMAATVQGERSDDKLAGLRYSIYGIWKEGTGFKDRTVTLIDRKRLDPLLARILATPPQDNDTLAFVSPGVQIYTWSNALALDAIWESIKKEGGADGPSTESFARRFREVTGSEIEQVLALFEPGVSLLVQKGNANGLIPMPQITLMLKVKDWAPVEKVIEQGAAGLGIRMEEVQYKNTMYRSYNPGLPGNIEAVYGYHGQYLVVGNKRQLLEKIIDAAEDGKEFKQSEEYAALGLDLEHGNNSVGLIRVADIANGAIKLMAWTGAILALQDRNQALRSQVVFDEVIKPLLHGMTTIASVATRSSFADDRITVESTIQIRPDQPLSAGR
;
A
#
# COMPACT_ATOMS: atom_id res chain seq x y z
N MET A 1 11.42 22.97 -66.38
CA MET A 1 10.01 23.16 -65.93
C MET A 1 9.49 22.01 -65.02
N LYS A 2 10.36 21.18 -64.40
CA LYS A 2 9.94 20.02 -63.58
C LYS A 2 10.14 20.18 -62.05
N MET A 3 10.86 21.22 -61.59
CA MET A 3 11.11 21.44 -60.16
C MET A 3 9.97 22.18 -59.42
N LYS A 4 9.14 22.97 -60.13
CA LYS A 4 8.03 23.70 -59.51
C LYS A 4 6.82 22.81 -59.14
N TYR A 5 6.66 21.67 -59.82
CA TYR A 5 5.60 20.70 -59.54
C TYR A 5 5.94 19.76 -58.38
N PHE A 6 7.22 19.48 -58.14
CA PHE A 6 7.67 18.62 -57.03
C PHE A 6 7.57 19.34 -55.67
N ALA A 7 7.88 20.64 -55.63
CA ALA A 7 7.69 21.47 -54.44
C ALA A 7 6.19 21.67 -54.09
N GLY A 8 5.33 21.75 -55.11
CA GLY A 8 3.88 21.81 -54.91
C GLY A 8 3.28 20.49 -54.38
N LEU A 9 3.75 19.35 -54.90
CA LEU A 9 3.29 18.03 -54.46
C LEU A 9 3.76 17.71 -53.03
N ALA A 10 5.00 18.06 -52.68
CA ALA A 10 5.55 17.92 -51.34
C ALA A 10 4.83 18.84 -50.33
N GLY A 11 4.49 20.07 -50.73
CA GLY A 11 3.69 20.99 -49.91
C GLY A 11 2.25 20.50 -49.68
N CYS A 12 1.61 19.91 -50.70
CA CYS A 12 0.29 19.30 -50.54
C CYS A 12 0.32 18.02 -49.69
N LEU A 13 1.35 17.19 -49.80
CA LEU A 13 1.52 16.01 -48.94
C LEU A 13 1.81 16.40 -47.48
N LEU A 14 2.58 17.46 -47.24
CA LEU A 14 2.78 18.03 -45.91
C LEU A 14 1.49 18.62 -45.33
N LEU A 15 0.67 19.29 -46.14
CA LEU A 15 -0.62 19.82 -45.71
C LEU A 15 -1.66 18.73 -45.47
N VAL A 16 -1.65 17.64 -46.24
CA VAL A 16 -2.50 16.47 -46.01
C VAL A 16 -2.02 15.68 -44.79
N ALA A 17 -0.72 15.56 -44.56
CA ALA A 17 -0.16 14.97 -43.34
C ALA A 17 -0.47 15.84 -42.11
N LEU A 18 -0.32 17.17 -42.19
CA LEU A 18 -0.75 18.12 -41.16
C LEU A 18 -2.25 18.05 -40.93
N TRP A 19 -3.07 17.90 -41.97
CA TRP A 19 -4.51 17.74 -41.86
C TRP A 19 -4.93 16.38 -41.32
N TYR A 20 -4.18 15.30 -41.55
CA TYR A 20 -4.42 13.99 -40.96
C TYR A 20 -4.02 13.96 -39.47
N VAL A 21 -2.89 14.60 -39.13
CA VAL A 21 -2.40 14.77 -37.76
C VAL A 21 -3.29 15.73 -36.96
N TRP A 22 -3.81 16.81 -37.56
CA TRP A 22 -4.74 17.75 -36.92
C TRP A 22 -6.19 17.27 -36.95
N GLY A 23 -6.65 16.66 -38.04
CA GLY A 23 -8.05 16.29 -38.28
C GLY A 23 -8.51 15.06 -37.49
N ASP A 24 -7.65 14.03 -37.37
CA ASP A 24 -7.95 12.85 -36.54
C ASP A 24 -7.47 13.02 -35.09
N GLY A 25 -6.52 13.94 -34.83
CA GLY A 25 -5.94 14.17 -33.50
C GLY A 25 -6.69 15.15 -32.60
N LEU A 26 -7.40 16.15 -33.15
CA LEU A 26 -8.13 17.17 -32.36
C LEU A 26 -9.62 16.85 -32.15
N LEU A 27 -10.22 15.97 -32.95
CA LEU A 27 -11.66 15.69 -32.91
C LEU A 27 -12.02 14.33 -32.31
N ARG A 28 -11.09 13.36 -32.30
CA ARG A 28 -11.33 12.08 -31.64
C ARG A 28 -10.96 12.19 -30.17
N LYS A 29 -11.93 11.90 -29.30
CA LYS A 29 -11.62 11.65 -27.90
C LYS A 29 -10.57 10.54 -27.86
N PRO A 30 -9.47 10.73 -27.10
CA PRO A 30 -8.45 9.69 -26.98
C PRO A 30 -9.11 8.40 -26.49
N THR A 31 -8.85 7.30 -27.19
CA THR A 31 -9.40 5.98 -26.83
C THR A 31 -8.93 5.61 -25.43
N ASP A 32 -9.87 5.30 -24.54
CA ASP A 32 -9.58 4.80 -23.18
C ASP A 32 -8.84 3.45 -23.31
N PRO A 33 -7.63 3.26 -22.74
CA PRO A 33 -6.93 1.99 -22.82
C PRO A 33 -7.76 0.81 -22.29
N ALA A 34 -8.62 1.04 -21.29
CA ALA A 34 -9.52 0.01 -20.77
C ALA A 34 -10.56 -0.45 -21.81
N ALA A 35 -10.81 0.30 -22.89
CA ALA A 35 -11.70 -0.12 -23.98
C ALA A 35 -11.09 -1.22 -24.85
N LEU A 36 -9.79 -1.45 -24.74
CA LEU A 36 -9.06 -2.50 -25.42
C LEU A 36 -8.76 -3.70 -24.49
N VAL A 37 -9.11 -3.60 -23.21
CA VAL A 37 -8.87 -4.68 -22.24
C VAL A 37 -10.12 -5.56 -22.15
N PRO A 38 -10.02 -6.89 -22.24
CA PRO A 38 -11.15 -7.79 -22.00
C PRO A 38 -11.81 -7.62 -20.62
N ASP A 39 -13.12 -7.79 -20.55
CA ASP A 39 -13.91 -7.66 -19.30
C ASP A 39 -13.64 -8.76 -18.26
N ASN A 40 -12.94 -9.83 -18.64
CA ASN A 40 -12.48 -10.90 -17.77
C ASN A 40 -11.07 -10.65 -17.19
N ALA A 41 -10.51 -9.45 -17.35
CA ALA A 41 -9.22 -9.09 -16.75
C ALA A 41 -9.22 -9.30 -15.23
N LEU A 42 -8.18 -9.98 -14.73
CA LEU A 42 -7.99 -10.26 -13.31
C LEU A 42 -7.44 -9.04 -12.57
N LEU A 43 -6.60 -8.27 -13.26
CA LEU A 43 -6.00 -7.03 -12.79
C LEU A 43 -5.82 -6.09 -13.99
N TYR A 44 -6.12 -4.81 -13.81
CA TYR A 44 -5.86 -3.73 -14.75
C TYR A 44 -5.22 -2.58 -13.97
N LEU A 45 -4.04 -2.15 -14.40
CA LEU A 45 -3.32 -1.01 -13.86
C LEU A 45 -3.22 0.04 -14.96
N GLU A 46 -3.36 1.31 -14.61
CA GLU A 46 -3.18 2.44 -15.52
C GLU A 46 -2.44 3.55 -14.78
N GLN A 47 -1.31 3.97 -15.31
CA GLN A 47 -0.52 5.08 -14.81
C GLN A 47 -0.46 6.17 -15.88
N GLN A 48 -0.91 7.36 -15.52
CA GLN A 48 -0.78 8.57 -16.33
C GLN A 48 0.59 9.21 -16.10
N LYS A 49 1.16 9.82 -17.14
CA LYS A 49 2.36 10.66 -17.08
C LYS A 49 3.55 10.01 -16.36
N ILE A 50 3.92 8.77 -16.73
CA ILE A 50 5.03 8.04 -16.08
C ILE A 50 6.33 8.85 -16.09
N GLY A 51 6.64 9.54 -17.20
CA GLY A 51 7.85 10.37 -17.27
C GLY A 51 7.90 11.42 -16.14
N GLY A 52 6.77 12.10 -15.91
CA GLY A 52 6.64 13.06 -14.81
C GLY A 52 6.74 12.41 -13.42
N LEU A 53 6.22 11.19 -13.24
CA LEU A 53 6.37 10.43 -12.01
C LEU A 53 7.84 10.06 -11.75
N ILE A 54 8.55 9.52 -12.75
CA ILE A 54 9.97 9.16 -12.65
C ILE A 54 10.80 10.39 -12.30
N ASP A 55 10.57 11.51 -12.98
CA ASP A 55 11.29 12.76 -12.73
C ASP A 55 10.98 13.32 -11.33
N GLY A 56 9.72 13.22 -10.89
CA GLY A 56 9.30 13.56 -9.54
C GLY A 56 9.99 12.71 -8.46
N ILE A 57 10.06 11.39 -8.66
CA ILE A 57 10.77 10.47 -7.75
C ILE A 57 12.25 10.84 -7.70
N LYS A 58 12.92 11.02 -8.84
CA LYS A 58 14.34 11.42 -8.90
C LYS A 58 14.59 12.75 -8.21
N ALA A 59 13.69 13.72 -8.34
CA ALA A 59 13.81 15.03 -7.71
C ALA A 59 13.51 15.02 -6.20
N SER A 60 12.72 14.05 -5.72
CA SER A 60 12.35 13.90 -4.31
C SER A 60 13.56 13.61 -3.41
N GLN A 61 13.44 13.90 -2.12
CA GLN A 61 14.49 13.54 -1.15
C GLN A 61 14.71 12.02 -1.07
N PHE A 62 13.64 11.23 -1.24
CA PHE A 62 13.73 9.78 -1.28
C PHE A 62 14.56 9.30 -2.48
N GLY A 63 14.25 9.77 -3.70
CA GLY A 63 15.01 9.39 -4.89
C GLY A 63 16.47 9.84 -4.82
N LYS A 64 16.73 11.04 -4.28
CA LYS A 64 18.10 11.51 -4.01
C LYS A 64 18.83 10.64 -3.00
N ALA A 65 18.16 10.20 -1.95
CA ALA A 65 18.74 9.31 -0.95
C ALA A 65 19.09 7.93 -1.53
N VAL A 66 18.19 7.34 -2.33
CA VAL A 66 18.43 6.07 -3.03
C VAL A 66 19.58 6.21 -4.03
N ALA A 67 19.60 7.28 -4.83
CA ALA A 67 20.65 7.52 -5.82
C ALA A 67 22.04 7.79 -5.20
N ALA A 68 22.09 8.22 -3.93
CA ALA A 68 23.33 8.49 -3.22
C ALA A 68 23.90 7.26 -2.47
N MET A 69 23.22 6.11 -2.49
CA MET A 69 23.68 4.90 -1.81
C MET A 69 24.95 4.34 -2.46
N ASP A 70 25.99 4.11 -1.65
CA ASP A 70 27.23 3.46 -2.07
C ASP A 70 27.10 1.94 -1.94
N ILE A 71 26.63 1.30 -3.01
CA ILE A 71 26.42 -0.16 -3.06
C ILE A 71 27.70 -0.93 -2.73
N LYS A 72 28.87 -0.44 -3.17
CA LYS A 72 30.17 -1.08 -2.89
C LYS A 72 30.50 -1.03 -1.42
N LYS A 73 30.30 0.13 -0.78
CA LYS A 73 30.51 0.29 0.66
C LYS A 73 29.56 -0.59 1.47
N ILE A 74 28.29 -0.67 1.06
CA ILE A 74 27.28 -1.54 1.70
C ILE A 74 27.69 -3.01 1.58
N ALA A 75 28.03 -3.46 0.37
CA ALA A 75 28.44 -4.84 0.11
C ALA A 75 29.70 -5.21 0.89
N ALA A 76 30.72 -4.33 0.88
CA ALA A 76 31.95 -4.51 1.65
C ALA A 76 31.68 -4.58 3.16
N GLY A 77 30.81 -3.72 3.69
CA GLY A 77 30.45 -3.73 5.11
C GLY A 77 29.60 -4.93 5.53
N LEU A 78 28.93 -5.58 4.59
CA LEU A 78 28.18 -6.82 4.78
C LEU A 78 29.02 -8.09 4.53
N GLU A 79 30.26 -7.94 4.06
CA GLU A 79 31.13 -9.04 3.64
C GLU A 79 30.47 -9.92 2.58
N LEU A 80 29.74 -9.30 1.65
CA LEU A 80 29.23 -9.98 0.47
C LEU A 80 30.41 -10.39 -0.43
N ASP A 81 30.26 -11.50 -1.12
CA ASP A 81 31.24 -11.90 -2.13
C ASP A 81 31.13 -11.03 -3.41
N ASP A 82 32.13 -11.14 -4.28
CA ASP A 82 32.20 -10.34 -5.51
C ASP A 82 31.01 -10.63 -6.46
N ASP A 83 30.49 -11.87 -6.48
CA ASP A 83 29.35 -12.26 -7.33
C ASP A 83 28.04 -11.63 -6.83
N GLN A 84 27.81 -11.67 -5.52
CA GLN A 84 26.69 -11.00 -4.87
C GLN A 84 26.75 -9.48 -5.07
N THR A 85 27.93 -8.88 -4.91
CA THR A 85 28.14 -7.44 -5.12
C THR A 85 27.83 -7.06 -6.55
N LEU A 86 28.38 -7.81 -7.53
CA LEU A 86 28.15 -7.57 -8.95
C LEU A 86 26.66 -7.66 -9.32
N LYS A 87 25.93 -8.63 -8.77
CA LYS A 87 24.48 -8.78 -9.01
C LYS A 87 23.68 -7.58 -8.52
N ILE A 88 24.01 -7.04 -7.35
CA ILE A 88 23.33 -5.85 -6.81
C ILE A 88 23.66 -4.62 -7.65
N GLU A 89 24.91 -4.44 -8.06
CA GLU A 89 25.34 -3.35 -8.94
C GLU A 89 24.62 -3.40 -10.29
N GLN A 90 24.62 -4.56 -10.94
CA GLN A 90 23.92 -4.77 -12.20
C GLN A 90 22.42 -4.49 -12.08
N GLY A 91 21.79 -4.90 -10.97
CA GLY A 91 20.39 -4.59 -10.69
C GLY A 91 20.14 -3.09 -10.58
N ALA A 92 20.97 -2.38 -9.81
CA ALA A 92 20.86 -0.93 -9.64
C ALA A 92 21.10 -0.16 -10.95
N GLU A 93 22.12 -0.55 -11.72
CA GLU A 93 22.42 0.01 -13.03
C GLU A 93 21.30 -0.24 -14.04
N THR A 94 20.71 -1.44 -14.04
CA THR A 94 19.58 -1.78 -14.92
C THR A 94 18.38 -0.88 -14.63
N VAL A 95 18.03 -0.69 -13.35
CA VAL A 95 16.93 0.20 -12.95
C VAL A 95 17.23 1.66 -13.35
N ALA A 96 18.46 2.12 -13.10
CA ALA A 96 18.88 3.47 -13.47
C ALA A 96 18.87 3.69 -14.99
N ALA A 97 19.31 2.69 -15.77
CA ALA A 97 19.30 2.73 -17.23
C ALA A 97 17.86 2.79 -17.76
N LEU A 98 16.98 1.91 -17.30
CA LEU A 98 15.56 1.90 -17.69
C LEU A 98 14.86 3.23 -17.37
N ALA A 99 15.14 3.82 -16.21
CA ALA A 99 14.54 5.09 -15.81
C ALA A 99 15.02 6.30 -16.65
N ASN A 100 16.14 6.16 -17.37
CA ASN A 100 16.72 7.20 -18.24
C ASN A 100 16.61 6.86 -19.73
N ASP A 101 16.09 5.67 -20.06
CA ASP A 101 16.00 5.19 -21.43
C ASP A 101 15.00 6.05 -22.24
N PRO A 102 15.43 6.65 -23.37
CA PRO A 102 14.56 7.48 -24.20
C PRO A 102 13.36 6.73 -24.78
N VAL A 103 13.52 5.44 -25.10
CA VAL A 103 12.47 4.58 -25.67
C VAL A 103 11.42 4.30 -24.60
N ILE A 104 11.84 3.96 -23.38
CA ILE A 104 10.92 3.75 -22.26
C ILE A 104 10.17 5.04 -21.94
N ARG A 105 10.85 6.19 -21.93
CA ARG A 105 10.23 7.50 -21.70
C ARG A 105 9.22 7.85 -22.78
N GLU A 106 9.54 7.59 -24.04
CA GLU A 106 8.66 7.83 -25.17
C GLU A 106 7.44 6.90 -25.12
N LEU A 107 7.67 5.59 -24.96
CA LEU A 107 6.62 4.57 -24.86
C LEU A 107 5.66 4.87 -23.70
N CYS A 108 6.19 5.22 -22.54
CA CYS A 108 5.43 5.49 -21.32
C CYS A 108 5.01 6.97 -21.16
N GLY A 109 5.10 7.79 -22.21
CA GLY A 109 4.97 9.24 -22.13
C GLY A 109 3.65 9.72 -21.50
N LYS A 110 2.53 9.42 -22.15
CA LYS A 110 1.20 9.92 -21.72
C LYS A 110 0.51 9.00 -20.74
N SER A 111 0.46 7.70 -21.05
CA SER A 111 -0.14 6.70 -20.18
C SER A 111 0.41 5.32 -20.48
N LEU A 112 0.54 4.49 -19.45
CA LEU A 112 0.84 3.08 -19.58
C LEU A 112 -0.20 2.30 -18.80
N SER A 113 -0.77 1.29 -19.43
CA SER A 113 -1.67 0.34 -18.81
C SER A 113 -1.10 -1.07 -18.91
N LEU A 114 -1.34 -1.86 -17.87
CA LEU A 114 -0.99 -3.26 -17.79
C LEU A 114 -2.24 -4.04 -17.37
N ALA A 115 -2.60 -5.06 -18.13
CA ALA A 115 -3.66 -5.99 -17.77
C ALA A 115 -3.10 -7.40 -17.58
N VAL A 116 -3.58 -8.07 -16.54
CA VAL A 116 -3.37 -9.50 -16.28
C VAL A 116 -4.66 -10.20 -16.65
N LEU A 117 -4.58 -11.08 -17.65
CA LEU A 117 -5.70 -11.81 -18.21
C LEU A 117 -5.60 -13.29 -17.83
N PRO A 118 -6.73 -14.01 -17.71
CA PRO A 118 -6.70 -15.45 -17.50
C PRO A 118 -5.99 -16.14 -18.68
N GLY A 119 -5.05 -17.05 -18.40
CA GLY A 119 -4.38 -17.82 -19.44
C GLY A 119 -5.22 -19.00 -19.92
N GLU A 120 -5.11 -19.31 -21.22
CA GLU A 120 -5.54 -20.59 -21.76
C GLU A 120 -4.49 -21.65 -21.42
N SER A 121 -4.88 -22.73 -20.75
CA SER A 121 -3.99 -23.79 -20.20
C SER A 121 -3.20 -24.63 -21.23
N GLU A 122 -3.03 -24.17 -22.48
CA GLU A 122 -2.46 -24.99 -23.56
C GLU A 122 -0.99 -24.71 -23.88
N VAL A 123 -0.35 -23.70 -23.27
CA VAL A 123 1.08 -23.46 -23.52
C VAL A 123 1.92 -24.35 -22.60
N VAL A 124 2.13 -25.60 -23.02
CA VAL A 124 3.16 -26.48 -22.47
C VAL A 124 4.52 -25.97 -22.95
N VAL A 125 5.11 -25.02 -22.23
CA VAL A 125 6.53 -24.72 -22.38
C VAL A 125 7.31 -25.72 -21.55
N ASP A 126 8.39 -26.22 -22.15
CA ASP A 126 9.34 -27.19 -21.61
C ASP A 126 9.60 -26.98 -20.11
N HIS A 127 9.57 -28.09 -19.36
CA HIS A 127 9.25 -28.20 -17.92
C HIS A 127 10.14 -27.42 -16.92
N GLU A 128 11.09 -26.61 -17.37
CA GLU A 128 12.05 -25.91 -16.53
C GLU A 128 11.80 -24.40 -16.39
N LYS A 129 10.85 -23.82 -17.14
CA LYS A 129 10.49 -22.40 -17.01
C LYS A 129 8.99 -22.26 -16.75
N HIS A 130 8.62 -22.26 -15.47
CA HIS A 130 7.25 -21.99 -15.01
C HIS A 130 6.76 -20.62 -15.50
N LEU A 131 6.11 -20.57 -16.66
CA LEU A 131 5.33 -19.40 -17.04
C LEU A 131 4.06 -19.38 -16.20
N LEU A 132 3.69 -18.19 -15.73
CA LEU A 132 2.45 -17.97 -15.01
C LEU A 132 1.26 -18.29 -15.97
N PRO A 133 0.15 -18.88 -15.49
CA PRO A 133 -1.06 -19.19 -16.25
C PRO A 133 -1.90 -17.93 -16.49
N VAL A 134 -1.23 -16.78 -16.56
CA VAL A 134 -1.83 -15.49 -16.84
C VAL A 134 -1.14 -14.90 -18.04
N GLN A 135 -1.92 -14.22 -18.87
CA GLN A 135 -1.39 -13.48 -20.01
C GLN A 135 -1.21 -12.02 -19.58
N LEU A 136 -0.10 -11.42 -20.00
CA LEU A 136 0.17 -10.00 -19.78
C LEU A 136 -0.12 -9.24 -21.07
N LEU A 137 -0.90 -8.17 -20.93
CA LEU A 137 -1.23 -7.22 -21.98
C LEU A 137 -0.75 -5.83 -21.54
N LEU A 138 0.16 -5.26 -22.31
CA LEU A 138 0.65 -3.90 -22.10
C LEU A 138 0.05 -3.00 -23.17
N ILE A 139 -0.50 -1.85 -22.73
CA ILE A 139 -1.06 -0.84 -23.62
C ILE A 139 -0.42 0.49 -23.26
N ALA A 140 0.29 1.09 -24.21
CA ALA A 140 1.00 2.34 -23.99
C ALA A 140 0.47 3.44 -24.91
N ARG A 141 0.42 4.67 -24.40
CA ARG A 141 0.17 5.86 -25.21
C ARG A 141 1.47 6.66 -25.27
N PRO A 142 2.17 6.62 -26.41
CA PRO A 142 3.42 7.34 -26.55
C PRO A 142 3.21 8.86 -26.51
N GLU A 143 4.28 9.60 -26.22
CA GLU A 143 4.25 11.07 -26.24
C GLU A 143 4.08 11.59 -27.68
N HIS A 144 4.83 11.00 -28.61
CA HIS A 144 4.98 11.31 -30.03
C HIS A 144 4.78 10.05 -30.90
N LYS A 145 3.65 10.01 -31.63
CA LYS A 145 3.28 8.84 -32.45
C LYS A 145 4.31 8.45 -33.52
N ALA A 146 4.99 9.42 -34.12
CA ALA A 146 5.91 9.18 -35.24
C ALA A 146 7.29 8.70 -34.78
N GLU A 147 7.73 9.09 -33.58
CA GLU A 147 9.07 8.82 -33.07
C GLU A 147 9.17 7.40 -32.50
N LEU A 148 8.07 6.80 -32.02
CA LEU A 148 8.10 5.47 -31.43
C LEU A 148 8.57 4.38 -32.41
N LEU A 149 8.09 4.37 -33.65
CA LEU A 149 8.50 3.36 -34.64
C LEU A 149 9.99 3.48 -34.99
N GLU A 150 10.48 4.71 -35.11
CA GLU A 150 11.89 4.99 -35.37
C GLU A 150 12.75 4.58 -34.16
N LEU A 151 12.34 4.95 -32.95
CA LEU A 151 13.04 4.61 -31.71
C LEU A 151 13.06 3.10 -31.43
N MET A 152 11.96 2.38 -31.68
CA MET A 152 11.92 0.93 -31.56
C MET A 152 12.90 0.28 -32.56
N SER A 153 12.90 0.72 -33.83
CA SER A 153 13.85 0.20 -34.82
C SER A 153 15.32 0.45 -34.44
N GLN A 154 15.62 1.55 -33.73
CA GLN A 154 16.94 1.89 -33.23
C GLN A 154 17.29 1.17 -31.91
N ALA A 155 16.32 0.90 -31.05
CA ALA A 155 16.51 0.19 -29.78
C ALA A 155 16.86 -1.29 -29.99
N PHE A 156 16.34 -1.85 -31.08
CA PHE A 156 16.46 -3.27 -31.42
C PHE A 156 17.52 -3.53 -32.50
N THR A 157 18.69 -2.90 -32.40
CA THR A 157 19.82 -3.06 -33.34
C THR A 157 20.45 -4.46 -33.41
N GLY A 158 19.88 -5.46 -32.75
CA GLY A 158 20.28 -6.87 -32.89
C GLY A 158 19.64 -7.55 -34.12
N GLU A 159 19.91 -8.84 -34.33
CA GLU A 159 19.19 -9.67 -35.33
C GLU A 159 17.73 -9.88 -34.89
N VAL A 160 16.93 -8.81 -34.81
CA VAL A 160 15.50 -8.93 -34.58
C VAL A 160 14.86 -9.43 -35.87
N LYS A 161 14.41 -10.68 -35.83
CA LYS A 161 13.56 -11.24 -36.89
C LYS A 161 12.18 -10.63 -36.72
N GLU A 162 11.85 -9.69 -37.59
CA GLU A 162 10.52 -9.12 -37.70
C GLU A 162 9.69 -9.92 -38.71
N ASP A 163 8.49 -10.31 -38.32
CA ASP A 163 7.47 -10.81 -39.24
C ASP A 163 6.19 -9.98 -39.06
N VAL A 164 5.59 -9.57 -40.17
CA VAL A 164 4.39 -8.73 -40.18
C VAL A 164 3.20 -9.62 -40.54
N ILE A 165 2.33 -9.82 -39.55
CA ILE A 165 1.16 -10.67 -39.67
C ILE A 165 -0.06 -9.77 -39.90
N PRO A 166 -0.72 -9.83 -41.08
CA PRO A 166 -1.93 -9.05 -41.32
C PRO A 166 -3.09 -9.59 -40.46
N TYR A 167 -3.80 -8.69 -39.76
CA TYR A 167 -4.97 -9.04 -38.94
C TYR A 167 -6.08 -7.98 -39.06
N GLY A 168 -7.11 -8.28 -39.86
CA GLY A 168 -8.21 -7.36 -40.11
C GLY A 168 -7.74 -6.07 -40.81
N LYS A 169 -7.87 -4.92 -40.14
CA LYS A 169 -7.39 -3.60 -40.61
C LYS A 169 -6.05 -3.20 -40.00
N SER A 170 -5.46 -4.07 -39.19
CA SER A 170 -4.26 -3.82 -38.41
C SER A 170 -3.15 -4.77 -38.83
N GLU A 171 -1.93 -4.42 -38.49
CA GLU A 171 -0.74 -5.25 -38.67
C GLU A 171 -0.22 -5.63 -37.28
N ILE A 172 0.01 -6.93 -37.06
CA ILE A 172 0.66 -7.43 -35.86
C ILE A 172 2.12 -7.69 -36.22
N VAL A 173 3.02 -7.00 -35.53
CA VAL A 173 4.46 -7.19 -35.65
C VAL A 173 4.88 -8.24 -34.64
N GLN A 174 5.47 -9.34 -35.13
CA GLN A 174 6.12 -10.34 -34.32
C GLN A 174 7.62 -10.05 -34.28
N PHE A 175 8.21 -10.04 -33.08
CA PHE A 175 9.66 -9.93 -32.92
C PHE A 175 10.17 -10.92 -31.87
N THR A 176 11.37 -11.44 -32.08
CA THR A 176 12.02 -12.39 -31.17
C THR A 176 13.29 -11.77 -30.58
N VAL A 177 13.38 -11.73 -29.25
CA VAL A 177 14.55 -11.25 -28.49
C VAL A 177 14.97 -12.36 -27.53
N ASP A 178 16.22 -12.81 -27.62
CA ASP A 178 16.79 -13.86 -26.77
C ASP A 178 15.94 -15.14 -26.69
N GLY A 179 15.34 -15.52 -27.82
CA GLY A 179 14.46 -16.70 -27.92
C GLY A 179 13.04 -16.51 -27.38
N THR A 180 12.72 -15.34 -26.83
CA THR A 180 11.36 -14.97 -26.43
C THR A 180 10.67 -14.22 -27.56
N THR A 181 9.49 -14.67 -27.96
CA THR A 181 8.70 -14.03 -29.01
C THR A 181 7.66 -13.11 -28.40
N PHE A 182 7.53 -11.93 -28.99
CA PHE A 182 6.59 -10.88 -28.60
C PHE A 182 5.74 -10.48 -29.80
N PHE A 183 4.55 -9.97 -29.51
CA PHE A 183 3.59 -9.50 -30.51
C PHE A 183 3.16 -8.09 -30.16
N ALA A 184 3.18 -7.19 -31.13
CA ALA A 184 2.75 -5.82 -30.96
C ALA A 184 1.86 -5.34 -32.10
N ALA A 185 0.99 -4.38 -31.81
CA ALA A 185 0.17 -3.69 -32.81
C ALA A 185 -0.03 -2.23 -32.42
N VAL A 186 -0.24 -1.36 -33.40
CA VAL A 186 -0.62 0.04 -33.17
C VAL A 186 -2.07 0.23 -33.57
N THR A 187 -2.89 0.73 -32.65
CA THR A 187 -4.31 0.98 -32.92
C THR A 187 -4.79 2.24 -32.21
N ASP A 188 -5.50 3.12 -32.93
CA ASP A 188 -6.02 4.40 -32.41
C ASP A 188 -4.99 5.28 -31.65
N GLY A 189 -3.71 5.17 -32.01
CA GLY A 189 -2.61 5.86 -31.33
C GLY A 189 -2.19 5.26 -29.99
N LEU A 190 -2.62 4.03 -29.69
CA LEU A 190 -2.13 3.18 -28.62
C LEU A 190 -1.21 2.10 -29.19
N PHE A 191 -0.14 1.81 -28.48
CA PHE A 191 0.75 0.69 -28.72
C PHE A 191 0.31 -0.48 -27.83
N VAL A 192 -0.04 -1.60 -28.44
CA VAL A 192 -0.49 -2.82 -27.76
C VAL A 192 0.61 -3.85 -27.86
N PHE A 193 0.91 -4.53 -26.76
CA PHE A 193 1.99 -5.51 -26.69
C PHE A 193 1.62 -6.69 -25.78
N ALA A 194 1.92 -7.91 -26.21
CA ALA A 194 1.76 -9.12 -25.41
C ALA A 194 2.75 -10.23 -25.81
N LEU A 195 2.90 -11.23 -24.93
CA LEU A 195 3.70 -12.44 -25.18
C LEU A 195 2.99 -13.45 -26.10
N ASN A 196 1.68 -13.30 -26.30
CA ASN A 196 0.87 -14.21 -27.09
C ASN A 196 0.10 -13.42 -28.16
N ARG A 197 0.19 -13.91 -29.40
CA ARG A 197 -0.55 -13.39 -30.55
C ARG A 197 -2.04 -13.28 -30.29
N LYS A 198 -2.67 -14.33 -29.73
CA LYS A 198 -4.12 -14.35 -29.45
C LYS A 198 -4.54 -13.20 -28.54
N THR A 199 -3.68 -12.80 -27.60
CA THR A 199 -3.97 -11.68 -26.69
C THR A 199 -4.03 -10.35 -27.45
N VAL A 200 -3.12 -10.14 -28.40
CA VAL A 200 -3.14 -8.94 -29.28
C VAL A 200 -4.35 -8.98 -30.21
N GLU A 201 -4.65 -10.13 -30.82
CA GLU A 201 -5.83 -10.31 -31.68
C GLU A 201 -7.13 -10.00 -30.93
N ALA A 202 -7.32 -10.57 -29.74
CA ALA A 202 -8.49 -10.30 -28.89
C ALA A 202 -8.60 -8.81 -28.50
N THR A 203 -7.47 -8.16 -28.24
CA THR A 203 -7.41 -6.70 -27.97
C THR A 203 -7.85 -5.88 -29.17
N LEU A 204 -7.42 -6.27 -30.37
CA LEU A 204 -7.79 -5.61 -31.63
C LEU A 204 -9.27 -5.85 -31.99
N ASP A 205 -9.82 -7.02 -31.67
CA ASP A 205 -11.23 -7.33 -31.91
C ASP A 205 -12.20 -6.49 -31.05
N LEU A 206 -11.74 -5.99 -29.90
CA LEU A 206 -12.49 -5.03 -29.07
C LEU A 206 -12.53 -3.63 -29.69
N GLN A 207 -11.72 -3.35 -30.71
CA GLN A 207 -11.72 -2.05 -31.37
C GLN A 207 -13.04 -1.79 -32.10
N GLY A 208 -13.78 -0.77 -31.63
CA GLY A 208 -15.09 -0.41 -32.20
C GLY A 208 -16.23 -1.32 -31.76
N ASN A 209 -15.96 -2.34 -30.93
CA ASN A 209 -16.96 -3.16 -30.28
C ASN A 209 -16.73 -3.15 -28.76
N SER A 210 -17.49 -2.33 -28.03
CA SER A 210 -17.37 -2.27 -26.58
C SER A 210 -17.88 -3.52 -25.87
N GLN A 211 -18.60 -4.42 -26.56
CA GLN A 211 -19.11 -5.64 -25.95
C GLN A 211 -17.95 -6.59 -25.64
N GLY A 212 -17.75 -6.92 -24.37
CA GLY A 212 -16.62 -7.73 -23.89
C GLY A 212 -15.38 -6.92 -23.48
N ALA A 213 -15.42 -5.60 -23.57
CA ALA A 213 -14.36 -4.73 -23.06
C ALA A 213 -14.59 -4.37 -21.58
N LEU A 214 -13.51 -4.11 -20.85
CA LEU A 214 -13.53 -3.74 -19.43
C LEU A 214 -14.37 -2.48 -19.17
N VAL A 215 -14.35 -1.50 -20.09
CA VAL A 215 -15.21 -0.31 -19.98
C VAL A 215 -16.72 -0.62 -20.04
N ALA A 216 -17.12 -1.76 -20.62
CA ALA A 216 -18.50 -2.20 -20.65
C ALA A 216 -18.89 -3.08 -19.46
N LEU A 217 -17.92 -3.54 -18.66
CA LEU A 217 -18.19 -4.23 -17.41
C LEU A 217 -18.89 -3.28 -16.44
N ALA A 218 -20.14 -3.59 -16.09
CA ALA A 218 -20.97 -2.72 -15.25
C ALA A 218 -20.28 -2.37 -13.91
N ALA A 219 -19.61 -3.34 -13.28
CA ALA A 219 -18.86 -3.14 -12.05
C ALA A 219 -17.69 -2.17 -12.22
N PHE A 220 -16.96 -2.25 -13.33
CA PHE A 220 -15.87 -1.30 -13.63
C PHE A 220 -16.42 0.12 -13.82
N ALA A 221 -17.48 0.27 -14.61
CA ALA A 221 -18.12 1.57 -14.84
C ALA A 221 -18.67 2.19 -13.54
N GLU A 222 -19.34 1.39 -12.71
CA GLU A 222 -19.84 1.81 -11.40
C GLU A 222 -18.69 2.26 -10.47
N LEU A 223 -17.65 1.44 -10.35
CA LEU A 223 -16.52 1.70 -9.47
C LEU A 223 -15.69 2.90 -9.95
N LYS A 224 -15.47 3.04 -11.26
CA LYS A 224 -14.73 4.17 -11.86
C LYS A 224 -15.45 5.50 -11.62
N GLN A 225 -16.79 5.52 -11.55
CA GLN A 225 -17.56 6.73 -11.21
C GLN A 225 -17.34 7.19 -9.75
N GLN A 226 -16.85 6.32 -8.87
CA GLN A 226 -16.50 6.67 -7.49
C GLN A 226 -15.14 7.35 -7.38
N LEU A 227 -14.36 7.44 -8.47
CA LEU A 227 -13.05 8.07 -8.49
C LEU A 227 -13.11 9.39 -9.28
N PRO A 228 -12.34 10.42 -8.88
CA PRO A 228 -12.13 11.59 -9.74
C PRO A 228 -11.22 11.23 -10.93
N ALA A 229 -10.72 12.24 -11.64
CA ALA A 229 -9.61 12.01 -12.56
C ALA A 229 -8.36 11.64 -11.75
N VAL A 230 -7.89 10.41 -11.90
CA VAL A 230 -6.76 9.85 -11.15
C VAL A 230 -5.47 9.81 -11.96
N GLU A 231 -4.33 9.89 -11.28
CA GLU A 231 -3.00 9.74 -11.88
C GLU A 231 -2.62 8.26 -12.01
N PHE A 232 -3.08 7.44 -11.08
CA PHE A 232 -2.97 5.99 -11.14
C PHE A 232 -4.31 5.35 -10.80
N LEU A 233 -4.64 4.29 -11.53
CA LEU A 233 -5.83 3.49 -11.35
C LEU A 233 -5.44 2.02 -11.31
N ALA A 234 -5.98 1.27 -10.37
CA ALA A 234 -5.93 -0.17 -10.35
C ALA A 234 -7.35 -0.72 -10.23
N PHE A 235 -7.73 -1.64 -11.10
CA PHE A 235 -8.95 -2.43 -11.00
C PHE A 235 -8.57 -3.89 -10.90
N SER A 236 -9.23 -4.65 -10.02
CA SER A 236 -8.98 -6.08 -9.87
C SER A 236 -10.26 -6.86 -9.60
N ALA A 237 -10.21 -8.15 -9.87
CA ALA A 237 -11.19 -9.14 -9.46
C ALA A 237 -10.53 -10.09 -8.44
N PRO A 238 -10.46 -9.72 -7.13
CA PRO A 238 -9.63 -10.43 -6.14
C PRO A 238 -9.91 -11.92 -6.05
N GLU A 239 -11.19 -12.32 -6.02
CA GLU A 239 -11.61 -13.72 -6.02
C GLU A 239 -11.09 -14.48 -7.25
N ASN A 240 -11.30 -13.93 -8.45
CA ASN A 240 -10.84 -14.56 -9.70
C ASN A 240 -9.31 -14.60 -9.80
N LEU A 241 -8.63 -13.55 -9.33
CA LEU A 241 -7.18 -13.48 -9.29
C LEU A 241 -6.60 -14.54 -8.34
N ALA A 242 -7.17 -14.69 -7.15
CA ALA A 242 -6.74 -15.75 -6.22
C ALA A 242 -7.01 -17.14 -6.78
N ALA A 243 -8.15 -17.36 -7.44
CA ALA A 243 -8.43 -18.63 -8.11
C ALA A 243 -7.40 -18.95 -9.22
N ALA A 244 -7.04 -17.96 -10.04
CA ALA A 244 -6.01 -18.12 -11.08
C ALA A 244 -4.62 -18.38 -10.50
N MET A 245 -4.25 -17.70 -9.40
CA MET A 245 -2.99 -17.92 -8.71
C MET A 245 -2.96 -19.29 -8.01
N ALA A 246 -4.05 -19.71 -7.38
CA ALA A 246 -4.15 -21.03 -6.75
C ALA A 246 -4.00 -22.18 -7.76
N ALA A 247 -4.45 -21.99 -9.02
CA ALA A 247 -4.23 -22.97 -10.08
C ALA A 247 -2.74 -23.17 -10.44
N THR A 248 -1.84 -22.25 -10.05
CA THR A 248 -0.38 -22.38 -10.28
C THR A 248 0.33 -23.23 -9.25
N VAL A 249 -0.12 -23.11 -8.01
CA VAL A 249 0.52 -23.76 -6.88
C VAL A 249 -0.12 -25.14 -6.78
N GLN A 250 0.60 -26.20 -7.19
CA GLN A 250 0.12 -27.59 -7.12
C GLN A 250 -0.13 -28.11 -5.68
N GLY A 251 -0.22 -27.24 -4.68
CA GLY A 251 -0.50 -27.55 -3.29
C GLY A 251 -1.85 -27.00 -2.87
N GLU A 252 -2.63 -27.84 -2.19
CA GLU A 252 -3.88 -27.58 -1.46
C GLU A 252 -4.69 -26.33 -1.87
N ARG A 253 -5.92 -26.57 -2.35
CA ARG A 253 -6.96 -25.53 -2.46
C ARG A 253 -6.96 -24.72 -1.16
N SER A 254 -6.41 -23.50 -1.22
CA SER A 254 -6.61 -22.49 -0.21
C SER A 254 -8.11 -22.42 0.05
N ASP A 255 -8.53 -22.63 1.30
CA ASP A 255 -9.83 -22.15 1.76
C ASP A 255 -9.99 -20.73 1.20
N ASP A 256 -11.05 -20.51 0.41
CA ASP A 256 -11.18 -19.33 -0.44
C ASP A 256 -11.48 -18.09 0.41
N LYS A 257 -10.46 -17.60 1.13
CA LYS A 257 -10.53 -16.45 2.05
C LYS A 257 -10.93 -15.16 1.32
N LEU A 258 -10.89 -15.14 -0.02
CA LEU A 258 -11.32 -14.02 -0.85
C LEU A 258 -12.68 -14.25 -1.54
N ALA A 259 -13.33 -15.40 -1.32
CA ALA A 259 -14.68 -15.65 -1.81
C ALA A 259 -15.60 -14.50 -1.41
N GLY A 260 -16.36 -13.95 -2.38
CA GLY A 260 -17.24 -12.82 -2.14
C GLY A 260 -16.57 -11.45 -2.27
N LEU A 261 -15.24 -11.34 -2.41
CA LEU A 261 -14.58 -10.09 -2.82
C LEU A 261 -14.59 -9.98 -4.34
N ARG A 262 -15.66 -9.42 -4.89
CA ARG A 262 -15.99 -9.49 -6.32
C ARG A 262 -15.03 -8.67 -7.18
N TYR A 263 -14.99 -7.37 -6.92
CA TYR A 263 -14.20 -6.40 -7.68
C TYR A 263 -13.69 -5.31 -6.75
N SER A 264 -12.48 -4.81 -7.01
CA SER A 264 -11.92 -3.69 -6.28
C SER A 264 -11.34 -2.67 -7.26
N ILE A 265 -11.58 -1.39 -7.00
CA ILE A 265 -10.90 -0.30 -7.68
C ILE A 265 -10.10 0.49 -6.66
N TYR A 266 -8.92 0.94 -7.05
CA TYR A 266 -8.08 1.87 -6.32
C TYR A 266 -7.70 3.00 -7.27
N GLY A 267 -7.67 4.22 -6.76
CA GLY A 267 -7.11 5.34 -7.49
C GLY A 267 -6.45 6.35 -6.57
N ILE A 268 -5.40 6.99 -7.07
CA ILE A 268 -4.66 8.05 -6.38
C ILE A 268 -4.53 9.28 -7.28
N TRP A 269 -4.72 10.45 -6.71
CA TRP A 269 -4.65 11.75 -7.39
C TRP A 269 -4.00 12.80 -6.50
N LYS A 270 -3.41 13.80 -7.12
CA LYS A 270 -2.84 14.93 -6.41
C LYS A 270 -3.94 15.89 -5.94
N GLU A 271 -3.85 16.34 -4.69
CA GLU A 271 -4.75 17.34 -4.12
C GLU A 271 -3.97 18.27 -3.18
N GLY A 272 -3.97 19.57 -3.48
CA GLY A 272 -3.16 20.54 -2.75
C GLY A 272 -1.67 20.21 -2.81
N THR A 273 -1.02 20.15 -1.64
CA THR A 273 0.40 19.78 -1.50
C THR A 273 0.62 18.28 -1.33
N GLY A 274 -0.42 17.47 -1.36
CA GLY A 274 -0.37 16.03 -1.09
C GLY A 274 -1.06 15.18 -2.14
N PHE A 275 -1.38 13.96 -1.74
CA PHE A 275 -2.17 13.01 -2.52
C PHE A 275 -3.41 12.59 -1.75
N LYS A 276 -4.48 12.26 -2.46
CA LYS A 276 -5.57 11.46 -1.93
C LYS A 276 -5.68 10.17 -2.70
N ASP A 277 -6.08 9.13 -2.00
CA ASP A 277 -6.41 7.86 -2.60
C ASP A 277 -7.74 7.32 -2.08
N ARG A 278 -8.36 6.47 -2.90
CA ARG A 278 -9.60 5.80 -2.56
C ARG A 278 -9.59 4.38 -3.13
N THR A 279 -9.94 3.42 -2.29
CA THR A 279 -10.25 2.04 -2.66
C THR A 279 -11.73 1.80 -2.46
N VAL A 280 -12.41 1.23 -3.45
CA VAL A 280 -13.79 0.75 -3.30
C VAL A 280 -13.84 -0.71 -3.74
N THR A 281 -14.31 -1.59 -2.85
CA THR A 281 -14.41 -3.02 -3.09
C THR A 281 -15.86 -3.46 -3.01
N LEU A 282 -16.40 -4.05 -4.08
CA LEU A 282 -17.71 -4.68 -4.10
C LEU A 282 -17.65 -6.06 -3.44
N ILE A 283 -18.62 -6.35 -2.58
CA ILE A 283 -18.68 -7.60 -1.82
C ILE A 283 -20.00 -8.36 -2.06
N ASP A 284 -19.93 -9.68 -2.01
CA ASP A 284 -21.08 -10.58 -1.81
C ASP A 284 -20.99 -11.19 -0.41
N ARG A 285 -21.70 -10.56 0.54
CA ARG A 285 -21.67 -10.94 1.96
C ARG A 285 -22.02 -12.41 2.21
N LYS A 286 -22.81 -13.03 1.34
CA LYS A 286 -23.23 -14.44 1.52
C LYS A 286 -22.12 -15.43 1.18
N ARG A 287 -21.12 -14.99 0.43
CA ARG A 287 -19.98 -15.80 -0.01
C ARG A 287 -18.71 -15.51 0.77
N LEU A 288 -18.68 -14.43 1.54
CA LEU A 288 -17.55 -14.09 2.42
C LEU A 288 -17.32 -15.16 3.48
N ASP A 289 -16.06 -15.29 3.87
CA ASP A 289 -15.71 -16.00 5.10
C ASP A 289 -16.55 -15.49 6.30
N PRO A 290 -17.05 -16.36 7.18
CA PRO A 290 -17.92 -15.95 8.28
C PRO A 290 -17.34 -14.88 9.22
N LEU A 291 -16.02 -14.90 9.47
CA LEU A 291 -15.36 -13.88 10.28
C LEU A 291 -15.40 -12.52 9.56
N LEU A 292 -15.04 -12.49 8.27
CA LEU A 292 -15.09 -11.27 7.46
C LEU A 292 -16.53 -10.74 7.33
N ALA A 293 -17.50 -11.63 7.05
CA ALA A 293 -18.91 -11.26 6.95
C ALA A 293 -19.42 -10.57 8.22
N ARG A 294 -18.99 -11.07 9.38
CA ARG A 294 -19.31 -10.51 10.70
C ARG A 294 -18.63 -9.16 10.95
N ILE A 295 -17.33 -9.04 10.67
CA ILE A 295 -16.59 -7.77 10.84
C ILE A 295 -17.21 -6.67 9.98
N LEU A 296 -17.51 -6.99 8.70
CA LEU A 296 -18.09 -6.03 7.78
C LEU A 296 -19.54 -5.69 8.12
N ALA A 297 -20.25 -6.52 8.90
CA ALA A 297 -21.63 -6.27 9.35
C ALA A 297 -21.73 -5.19 10.42
N THR A 298 -20.61 -4.76 10.99
CA THR A 298 -20.59 -3.61 11.90
C THR A 298 -20.94 -2.34 11.14
N PRO A 299 -22.01 -1.62 11.53
CA PRO A 299 -22.37 -0.36 10.89
C PRO A 299 -21.30 0.71 11.19
N PRO A 300 -21.08 1.68 10.28
CA PRO A 300 -20.24 2.83 10.57
C PRO A 300 -20.77 3.62 11.78
N GLN A 301 -19.87 4.16 12.59
CA GLN A 301 -20.19 4.93 13.80
C GLN A 301 -19.31 6.17 13.90
N ASP A 302 -19.68 7.06 14.83
CA ASP A 302 -18.85 8.18 15.21
C ASP A 302 -17.66 7.73 16.06
N ASN A 303 -16.51 8.35 15.81
CA ASN A 303 -15.27 8.07 16.50
C ASN A 303 -15.14 8.93 17.76
N ASP A 304 -15.71 8.42 18.85
CA ASP A 304 -15.65 9.03 20.18
C ASP A 304 -14.22 9.11 20.76
N THR A 305 -13.29 8.28 20.28
CA THR A 305 -11.90 8.27 20.78
C THR A 305 -11.03 9.38 20.24
N LEU A 306 -11.49 10.10 19.20
CA LEU A 306 -10.73 11.19 18.59
C LEU A 306 -10.50 12.35 19.58
N ALA A 307 -11.39 12.52 20.57
CA ALA A 307 -11.24 13.49 21.65
C ALA A 307 -10.03 13.20 22.57
N PHE A 308 -9.54 11.96 22.59
CA PHE A 308 -8.40 11.54 23.40
C PHE A 308 -7.05 11.76 22.70
N VAL A 309 -7.07 12.18 21.43
CA VAL A 309 -5.86 12.42 20.65
C VAL A 309 -5.26 13.76 21.07
N SER A 310 -4.19 13.70 21.85
CA SER A 310 -3.42 14.87 22.26
C SER A 310 -2.46 15.35 21.16
N PRO A 311 -2.05 16.64 21.17
CA PRO A 311 -0.97 17.11 20.31
C PRO A 311 0.30 16.28 20.46
N GLY A 312 0.89 15.88 19.33
CA GLY A 312 2.15 15.12 19.32
C GLY A 312 1.98 13.59 19.35
N VAL A 313 0.76 13.06 19.30
CA VAL A 313 0.51 11.66 18.97
C VAL A 313 1.06 11.39 17.56
N GLN A 314 1.91 10.37 17.44
CA GLN A 314 2.58 9.99 16.20
C GLN A 314 1.78 8.95 15.42
N ILE A 315 1.13 8.02 16.13
CA ILE A 315 0.22 7.04 15.53
C ILE A 315 -1.08 7.08 16.33
N TYR A 316 -2.18 7.19 15.62
CA TYR A 316 -3.51 7.00 16.15
C TYR A 316 -4.24 6.03 15.22
N THR A 317 -4.83 4.98 15.78
CA THR A 317 -5.74 4.12 15.02
C THR A 317 -6.95 3.82 15.88
N TRP A 318 -8.12 3.77 15.27
CA TRP A 318 -9.37 3.41 15.90
C TRP A 318 -10.15 2.47 14.99
N SER A 319 -10.90 1.53 15.57
CA SER A 319 -11.90 0.75 14.84
C SER A 319 -13.05 0.34 15.75
N ASN A 320 -14.27 0.41 15.22
CA ASN A 320 -15.45 -0.17 15.85
C ASN A 320 -15.73 -1.61 15.41
N ALA A 321 -14.92 -2.20 14.52
CA ALA A 321 -15.19 -3.50 13.93
C ALA A 321 -14.37 -4.63 14.56
N LEU A 322 -13.77 -4.39 15.74
CA LEU A 322 -13.03 -5.41 16.47
C LEU A 322 -13.99 -6.45 17.08
N ALA A 323 -13.98 -7.66 16.54
CA ALA A 323 -14.72 -8.81 17.07
C ALA A 323 -13.76 -9.74 17.83
N LEU A 324 -13.42 -9.38 19.07
CA LEU A 324 -12.44 -10.13 19.90
C LEU A 324 -12.79 -11.62 20.06
N ASP A 325 -14.06 -11.93 20.24
CA ASP A 325 -14.56 -13.31 20.34
C ASP A 325 -14.33 -14.08 19.03
N ALA A 326 -14.60 -13.45 17.89
CA ALA A 326 -14.40 -14.06 16.58
C ALA A 326 -12.90 -14.27 16.27
N ILE A 327 -12.04 -13.34 16.70
CA ILE A 327 -10.57 -13.50 16.64
C ILE A 327 -10.14 -14.70 17.49
N TRP A 328 -10.65 -14.81 18.71
CA TRP A 328 -10.35 -15.94 19.60
C TRP A 328 -10.80 -17.28 19.00
N GLU A 329 -12.00 -17.36 18.41
CA GLU A 329 -12.45 -18.54 17.68
C GLU A 329 -11.53 -18.89 16.49
N SER A 330 -11.06 -17.89 15.74
CA SER A 330 -10.10 -18.11 14.64
C SER A 330 -8.78 -18.69 15.16
N ILE A 331 -8.24 -18.15 16.26
CA ILE A 331 -7.02 -18.67 16.91
C ILE A 331 -7.24 -20.13 17.35
N LYS A 332 -8.41 -20.46 17.91
CA LYS A 332 -8.75 -21.84 18.27
C LYS A 332 -8.83 -22.78 17.07
N LYS A 333 -9.36 -22.30 15.93
CA LYS A 333 -9.51 -23.08 14.70
C LYS A 333 -8.18 -23.29 13.95
N GLU A 334 -7.35 -22.24 13.87
CA GLU A 334 -6.07 -22.25 13.14
C GLU A 334 -4.90 -22.78 13.99
N GLY A 335 -5.06 -22.86 15.32
CA GLY A 335 -4.11 -23.48 16.24
C GLY A 335 -3.98 -24.99 15.99
N GLY A 336 -3.20 -25.36 14.96
CA GLY A 336 -2.87 -26.75 14.64
C GLY A 336 -2.00 -27.43 15.70
N ALA A 337 -1.52 -28.65 15.40
CA ALA A 337 -0.71 -29.45 16.33
C ALA A 337 0.60 -28.75 16.79
N ASP A 338 1.14 -27.85 15.97
CA ASP A 338 2.36 -27.07 16.25
C ASP A 338 2.08 -25.64 16.76
N GLY A 339 0.81 -25.24 16.89
CA GLY A 339 0.43 -23.94 17.42
C GLY A 339 0.55 -23.88 18.95
N PRO A 340 0.67 -22.68 19.55
CA PRO A 340 0.56 -22.54 21.00
C PRO A 340 -0.79 -23.12 21.45
N SER A 341 -0.76 -24.09 22.37
CA SER A 341 -1.96 -24.78 22.85
C SER A 341 -2.93 -23.76 23.46
N THR A 342 -3.99 -23.43 22.72
CA THR A 342 -5.06 -22.52 23.15
C THR A 342 -5.72 -23.02 24.43
N GLU A 343 -5.83 -24.34 24.61
CA GLU A 343 -6.27 -24.97 25.85
C GLU A 343 -5.34 -24.70 27.02
N SER A 344 -4.01 -24.78 26.82
CA SER A 344 -3.03 -24.49 27.88
C SER A 344 -3.10 -23.03 28.32
N PHE A 345 -3.26 -22.12 27.35
CA PHE A 345 -3.42 -20.70 27.62
C PHE A 345 -4.75 -20.43 28.34
N ALA A 346 -5.87 -20.99 27.86
CA ALA A 346 -7.18 -20.86 28.49
C ALA A 346 -7.19 -21.39 29.92
N ARG A 347 -6.56 -22.54 30.17
CA ARG A 347 -6.41 -23.11 31.51
C ARG A 347 -5.62 -22.19 32.42
N ARG A 348 -4.46 -21.73 31.98
CA ARG A 348 -3.62 -20.81 32.75
C ARG A 348 -4.33 -19.48 33.01
N PHE A 349 -5.04 -18.95 32.02
CA PHE A 349 -5.85 -17.75 32.16
C PHE A 349 -6.92 -17.93 33.24
N ARG A 350 -7.64 -19.05 33.24
CA ARG A 350 -8.64 -19.40 34.27
C ARG A 350 -8.01 -19.56 35.65
N GLU A 351 -6.86 -20.21 35.75
CA GLU A 351 -6.13 -20.39 37.01
C GLU A 351 -5.71 -19.04 37.62
N VAL A 352 -5.29 -18.09 36.79
CA VAL A 352 -4.81 -16.77 37.23
C VAL A 352 -5.95 -15.79 37.49
N THR A 353 -6.98 -15.76 36.64
CA THR A 353 -8.06 -14.76 36.69
C THR A 353 -9.35 -15.26 37.32
N GLY A 354 -9.50 -16.57 37.51
CA GLY A 354 -10.75 -17.20 37.95
C GLY A 354 -11.89 -17.16 36.91
N SER A 355 -11.64 -16.69 35.69
CA SER A 355 -12.66 -16.47 34.65
C SER A 355 -12.32 -17.20 33.35
N GLU A 356 -13.34 -17.57 32.58
CA GLU A 356 -13.12 -18.08 31.21
C GLU A 356 -12.79 -16.95 30.25
N ILE A 357 -11.93 -17.22 29.25
CA ILE A 357 -11.57 -16.22 28.23
C ILE A 357 -12.84 -15.70 27.54
N GLU A 358 -13.72 -16.59 27.10
CA GLU A 358 -14.96 -16.24 26.40
C GLU A 358 -15.87 -15.34 27.24
N GLN A 359 -15.92 -15.55 28.56
CA GLN A 359 -16.68 -14.68 29.47
C GLN A 359 -16.07 -13.29 29.55
N VAL A 360 -14.73 -13.19 29.60
CA VAL A 360 -14.02 -11.92 29.63
C VAL A 360 -14.15 -11.18 28.30
N LEU A 361 -14.00 -11.86 27.16
CA LEU A 361 -14.18 -11.28 25.84
C LEU A 361 -15.61 -10.72 25.64
N ALA A 362 -16.62 -11.38 26.22
CA ALA A 362 -18.00 -10.92 26.16
C ALA A 362 -18.26 -9.60 26.91
N LEU A 363 -17.35 -9.17 27.80
CA LEU A 363 -17.42 -7.88 28.50
C LEU A 363 -17.03 -6.69 27.62
N PHE A 364 -16.35 -6.95 26.49
CA PHE A 364 -15.93 -5.90 25.56
C PHE A 364 -17.00 -5.62 24.51
N GLU A 365 -17.05 -4.37 24.08
CA GLU A 365 -17.80 -3.95 22.90
C GLU A 365 -16.87 -3.86 21.70
N PRO A 366 -17.43 -3.88 20.48
CA PRO A 366 -16.68 -3.52 19.29
C PRO A 366 -16.21 -2.06 19.40
N GLY A 367 -14.90 -1.88 19.60
CA GLY A 367 -14.31 -0.56 19.84
C GLY A 367 -12.90 -0.69 20.40
N VAL A 368 -11.91 -0.34 19.58
CA VAL A 368 -10.50 -0.32 19.97
C VAL A 368 -9.83 0.94 19.45
N SER A 369 -8.91 1.49 20.24
CA SER A 369 -8.04 2.57 19.79
C SER A 369 -6.61 2.34 20.28
N LEU A 370 -5.62 2.73 19.48
CA LEU A 370 -4.21 2.68 19.83
C LEU A 370 -3.60 4.05 19.56
N LEU A 371 -2.95 4.60 20.58
CA LEU A 371 -2.20 5.84 20.54
C LEU A 371 -0.72 5.53 20.78
N VAL A 372 0.13 6.05 19.91
CA VAL A 372 1.59 5.99 20.07
C VAL A 372 2.14 7.40 20.05
N GLN A 373 2.89 7.76 21.07
CA GLN A 373 3.59 9.03 21.18
C GLN A 373 5.08 8.80 21.40
N LYS A 374 5.88 9.80 21.02
CA LYS A 374 7.32 9.78 21.24
C LYS A 374 7.66 9.64 22.72
N GLY A 375 8.62 8.76 23.03
CA GLY A 375 9.20 8.60 24.35
C GLY A 375 10.00 9.80 24.85
N ASN A 376 10.36 9.79 26.13
CA ASN A 376 11.28 10.78 26.69
C ASN A 376 12.68 10.62 26.08
N ALA A 377 13.18 11.67 25.43
CA ALA A 377 14.50 11.66 24.79
C ALA A 377 15.66 11.53 25.80
N ASN A 378 15.41 11.83 27.08
CA ASN A 378 16.41 11.75 28.14
C ASN A 378 16.44 10.38 28.84
N GLY A 379 15.57 9.44 28.44
CA GLY A 379 15.58 8.08 28.96
C GLY A 379 16.75 7.26 28.39
N LEU A 380 17.24 6.28 29.17
CA LEU A 380 18.29 5.37 28.73
C LEU A 380 17.90 4.56 27.49
N ILE A 381 16.59 4.33 27.28
CA ILE A 381 16.01 3.68 26.10
C ILE A 381 14.90 4.58 25.56
N PRO A 382 14.94 5.00 24.27
CA PRO A 382 13.93 5.86 23.68
C PRO A 382 12.68 5.07 23.27
N MET A 383 12.02 4.43 24.24
CA MET A 383 10.80 3.65 23.98
C MET A 383 9.61 4.57 23.72
N PRO A 384 8.80 4.32 22.67
CA PRO A 384 7.56 5.06 22.47
C PRO A 384 6.60 4.82 23.63
N GLN A 385 5.80 5.85 23.93
CA GLN A 385 4.67 5.74 24.84
C GLN A 385 3.51 5.16 24.04
N ILE A 386 2.93 4.07 24.52
CA ILE A 386 1.86 3.34 23.84
C ILE A 386 0.69 3.22 24.80
N THR A 387 -0.50 3.52 24.30
CA THR A 387 -1.77 3.33 25.00
C THR A 387 -2.77 2.64 24.09
N LEU A 388 -3.36 1.56 24.58
CA LEU A 388 -4.49 0.85 23.99
C LEU A 388 -5.76 1.22 24.77
N MET A 389 -6.85 1.46 24.05
CA MET A 389 -8.17 1.70 24.60
C MET A 389 -9.11 0.63 24.08
N LEU A 390 -9.82 -0.05 24.99
CA LEU A 390 -10.78 -1.11 24.67
C LEU A 390 -12.14 -0.70 25.21
N LYS A 391 -13.16 -0.67 24.36
CA LYS A 391 -14.52 -0.33 24.78
C LYS A 391 -15.10 -1.47 25.61
N VAL A 392 -15.66 -1.15 26.76
CA VAL A 392 -16.22 -2.11 27.72
C VAL A 392 -17.69 -1.83 27.97
N LYS A 393 -18.49 -2.89 28.12
CA LYS A 393 -19.92 -2.79 28.46
C LYS A 393 -20.12 -2.35 29.91
N ASP A 394 -19.28 -2.89 30.79
CA ASP A 394 -19.26 -2.62 32.22
C ASP A 394 -17.82 -2.74 32.72
N TRP A 395 -17.34 -1.71 33.41
CA TRP A 395 -15.97 -1.67 33.91
C TRP A 395 -15.77 -2.56 35.14
N ALA A 396 -16.80 -2.77 35.98
CA ALA A 396 -16.62 -3.46 37.27
C ALA A 396 -16.24 -4.95 37.09
N PRO A 397 -16.88 -5.74 36.20
CA PRO A 397 -16.45 -7.11 35.93
C PRO A 397 -15.04 -7.17 35.31
N VAL A 398 -14.71 -6.23 34.42
CA VAL A 398 -13.39 -6.16 33.78
C VAL A 398 -12.31 -5.85 34.83
N GLU A 399 -12.59 -4.90 35.72
CA GLU A 399 -11.67 -4.50 36.79
C GLU A 399 -11.38 -5.68 37.71
N LYS A 400 -12.41 -6.41 38.12
CA LYS A 400 -12.27 -7.61 38.93
C LYS A 400 -11.34 -8.65 38.28
N VAL A 401 -11.49 -8.89 36.97
CA VAL A 401 -10.64 -9.83 36.22
C VAL A 401 -9.18 -9.35 36.19
N ILE A 402 -8.95 -8.06 35.97
CA ILE A 402 -7.61 -7.47 35.96
C ILE A 402 -6.96 -7.55 37.34
N GLU A 403 -7.70 -7.20 38.41
CA GLU A 403 -7.20 -7.25 39.79
C GLU A 403 -6.89 -8.68 40.23
N GLN A 404 -7.76 -9.64 39.91
CA GLN A 404 -7.53 -11.06 40.17
C GLN A 404 -6.30 -11.56 39.42
N GLY A 405 -6.17 -11.18 38.14
CA GLY A 405 -4.99 -11.53 37.34
C GLY A 405 -3.69 -10.94 37.88
N ALA A 406 -3.70 -9.67 38.27
CA ALA A 406 -2.55 -9.01 38.89
C ALA A 406 -2.17 -9.69 40.22
N ALA A 407 -3.14 -9.96 41.09
CA ALA A 407 -2.92 -10.65 42.35
C ALA A 407 -2.41 -12.09 42.14
N GLY A 408 -2.97 -12.84 41.19
CA GLY A 408 -2.56 -14.19 40.83
C GLY A 408 -1.13 -14.26 40.28
N LEU A 409 -0.64 -13.17 39.68
CA LEU A 409 0.75 -13.01 39.23
C LEU A 409 1.68 -12.40 40.30
N GLY A 410 1.17 -12.08 41.49
CA GLY A 410 1.95 -11.42 42.55
C GLY A 410 2.32 -9.96 42.22
N ILE A 411 1.61 -9.32 41.29
CA ILE A 411 1.83 -7.94 40.88
C ILE A 411 1.07 -7.02 41.82
N ARG A 412 1.79 -6.15 42.54
CA ARG A 412 1.20 -5.12 43.38
C ARG A 412 1.08 -3.82 42.59
N MET A 413 -0.14 -3.49 42.19
CA MET A 413 -0.45 -2.21 41.55
C MET A 413 -0.50 -1.09 42.59
N GLU A 414 0.02 0.08 42.23
CA GLU A 414 -0.13 1.35 42.94
C GLU A 414 -1.33 2.11 42.39
N GLU A 415 -2.20 2.57 43.27
CA GLU A 415 -3.36 3.40 42.95
C GLU A 415 -2.95 4.87 42.90
N VAL A 416 -3.31 5.54 41.80
CA VAL A 416 -2.91 6.91 41.51
C VAL A 416 -4.14 7.72 41.09
N GLN A 417 -4.36 8.84 41.78
CA GLN A 417 -5.37 9.83 41.43
C GLN A 417 -4.71 10.91 40.55
N TYR A 418 -5.27 11.15 39.37
CA TYR A 418 -4.94 12.30 38.54
C TYR A 418 -6.21 13.04 38.13
N LYS A 419 -6.31 14.30 38.55
CA LYS A 419 -7.55 15.09 38.48
C LYS A 419 -8.74 14.27 39.02
N ASN A 420 -9.81 14.08 38.24
CA ASN A 420 -10.98 13.31 38.63
C ASN A 420 -10.93 11.84 38.19
N THR A 421 -9.80 11.37 37.65
CA THR A 421 -9.64 9.99 37.16
C THR A 421 -8.71 9.20 38.08
N MET A 422 -9.16 8.00 38.43
CA MET A 422 -8.36 7.02 39.15
C MET A 422 -7.78 6.01 38.18
N TYR A 423 -6.49 5.73 38.31
CA TYR A 423 -5.82 4.69 37.54
C TYR A 423 -4.85 3.92 38.43
N ARG A 424 -4.46 2.74 37.97
CA ARG A 424 -3.50 1.87 38.64
C ARG A 424 -2.26 1.73 37.79
N SER A 425 -1.13 1.59 38.46
CA SER A 425 0.16 1.50 37.79
C SER A 425 1.12 0.55 38.50
N TYR A 426 2.00 -0.07 37.73
CA TYR A 426 3.02 -0.97 38.24
C TYR A 426 4.32 -0.70 37.52
N ASN A 427 5.36 -0.40 38.29
CA ASN A 427 6.70 -0.22 37.79
C ASN A 427 7.55 -1.45 38.14
N PRO A 428 7.86 -2.33 37.17
CA PRO A 428 8.70 -3.50 37.39
C PRO A 428 10.18 -3.16 37.64
N GLY A 429 10.58 -1.88 37.63
CA GLY A 429 11.97 -1.46 37.74
C GLY A 429 12.79 -1.68 36.46
N LEU A 430 12.12 -1.79 35.31
CA LEU A 430 12.78 -2.02 34.02
C LEU A 430 13.49 -0.76 33.48
N PRO A 431 14.60 -0.92 32.73
CA PRO A 431 15.26 0.19 32.05
C PRO A 431 14.29 1.00 31.17
N GLY A 432 14.47 2.33 31.14
CA GLY A 432 13.57 3.24 30.43
C GLY A 432 12.31 3.63 31.22
N ASN A 433 12.22 3.25 32.49
CA ASN A 433 11.10 3.53 33.41
C ASN A 433 9.75 3.01 32.86
N ILE A 434 9.73 1.89 32.13
CA ILE A 434 8.49 1.32 31.60
C ILE A 434 7.55 1.01 32.77
N GLU A 435 6.29 1.44 32.65
CA GLU A 435 5.26 1.26 33.67
C GLU A 435 4.05 0.59 33.04
N ALA A 436 3.55 -0.51 33.61
CA ALA A 436 2.23 -0.99 33.22
C ALA A 436 1.19 -0.10 33.89
N VAL A 437 0.35 0.59 33.11
CA VAL A 437 -0.71 1.45 33.63
C VAL A 437 -2.04 0.98 33.08
N TYR A 438 -3.07 0.92 33.91
CA TYR A 438 -4.44 0.79 33.43
C TYR A 438 -5.40 1.67 34.22
N GLY A 439 -6.48 2.11 33.58
CA GLY A 439 -7.54 2.88 34.20
C GLY A 439 -8.78 2.89 33.33
N TYR A 440 -9.78 3.63 33.75
CA TYR A 440 -11.03 3.78 33.02
C TYR A 440 -11.27 5.24 32.69
N HIS A 441 -11.71 5.50 31.45
CA HIS A 441 -12.14 6.82 31.03
C HIS A 441 -13.37 6.68 30.12
N GLY A 442 -14.51 7.21 30.56
CA GLY A 442 -15.80 6.92 29.92
C GLY A 442 -16.11 5.43 29.91
N GLN A 443 -16.40 4.88 28.73
CA GLN A 443 -16.64 3.44 28.52
C GLN A 443 -15.38 2.68 28.05
N TYR A 444 -14.19 3.26 28.21
CA TYR A 444 -12.95 2.65 27.75
C TYR A 444 -12.08 2.19 28.91
N LEU A 445 -11.66 0.92 28.85
CA LEU A 445 -10.47 0.44 29.55
C LEU A 445 -9.25 1.00 28.81
N VAL A 446 -8.43 1.78 29.51
CA VAL A 446 -7.20 2.34 28.97
C VAL A 446 -6.03 1.60 29.57
N VAL A 447 -5.17 1.03 28.74
CA VAL A 447 -3.95 0.31 29.15
C VAL A 447 -2.76 0.92 28.44
N GLY A 448 -1.71 1.28 29.17
CA GLY A 448 -0.53 1.90 28.56
C GLY A 448 0.77 1.52 29.24
N ASN A 449 1.88 1.92 28.61
CA ASN A 449 3.24 1.63 29.10
C ASN A 449 3.90 2.80 29.88
N LYS A 450 3.15 3.89 30.11
CA LYS A 450 3.58 5.11 30.82
C LYS A 450 2.40 5.88 31.40
N ARG A 451 2.53 6.37 32.64
CA ARG A 451 1.55 7.26 33.28
C ARG A 451 1.32 8.55 32.48
N GLN A 452 2.41 9.15 31.99
CA GLN A 452 2.40 10.43 31.28
C GLN A 452 1.48 10.48 30.05
N LEU A 453 1.38 9.39 29.28
CA LEU A 453 0.50 9.36 28.12
C LEU A 453 -0.97 9.27 28.53
N LEU A 454 -1.27 8.50 29.57
CA LEU A 454 -2.62 8.43 30.14
C LEU A 454 -3.07 9.80 30.67
N GLU A 455 -2.20 10.49 31.40
CA GLU A 455 -2.48 11.84 31.93
C GLU A 455 -2.75 12.83 30.80
N LYS A 456 -1.99 12.77 29.69
CA LYS A 456 -2.26 13.58 28.50
C LYS A 456 -3.58 13.23 27.80
N ILE A 457 -3.98 11.96 27.81
CA ILE A 457 -5.28 11.53 27.27
C ILE A 457 -6.41 12.13 28.12
N ILE A 458 -6.27 12.08 29.44
CA ILE A 458 -7.23 12.69 30.39
C ILE A 458 -7.27 14.22 30.17
N ASP A 459 -6.11 14.87 30.03
CA ASP A 459 -6.02 16.31 29.77
C ASP A 459 -6.66 16.70 28.43
N ALA A 460 -6.42 15.93 27.37
CA ALA A 460 -7.02 16.17 26.06
C ALA A 460 -8.55 16.06 26.10
N ALA A 461 -9.07 15.08 26.85
CA ALA A 461 -10.51 14.86 27.01
C ALA A 461 -11.20 16.01 27.78
N GLU A 462 -10.55 16.54 28.83
CA GLU A 462 -11.15 17.53 29.72
C GLU A 462 -10.94 18.99 29.26
N ASP A 463 -9.76 19.32 28.74
CA ASP A 463 -9.38 20.71 28.45
C ASP A 463 -9.91 21.22 27.09
N GLY A 464 -10.47 20.33 26.25
CA GLY A 464 -11.02 20.69 24.93
C GLY A 464 -10.00 21.23 23.93
N LYS A 465 -8.69 21.11 24.21
CA LYS A 465 -7.59 21.42 23.27
C LYS A 465 -7.44 20.28 22.26
N GLU A 466 -8.51 20.07 21.52
CA GLU A 466 -8.71 18.91 20.68
C GLU A 466 -7.78 18.94 19.47
N PHE A 467 -7.18 17.79 19.16
CA PHE A 467 -6.53 17.58 17.87
C PHE A 467 -7.42 17.99 16.69
N LYS A 468 -8.75 17.83 16.82
CA LYS A 468 -9.76 18.26 15.85
C LYS A 468 -9.70 19.75 15.46
N GLN A 469 -9.22 20.60 16.35
CA GLN A 469 -9.12 22.05 16.12
C GLN A 469 -7.76 22.47 15.56
N SER A 470 -6.83 21.52 15.38
CA SER A 470 -5.50 21.81 14.87
C SER A 470 -5.49 22.08 13.37
N GLU A 471 -4.58 22.96 12.92
CA GLU A 471 -4.31 23.15 11.48
C GLU A 471 -3.91 21.84 10.80
N GLU A 472 -3.26 20.95 11.54
CA GLU A 472 -2.88 19.62 11.06
C GLU A 472 -4.12 18.79 10.70
N TYR A 473 -5.10 18.72 11.59
CA TYR A 473 -6.37 18.01 11.33
C TYR A 473 -7.12 18.63 10.15
N ALA A 474 -7.24 19.96 10.12
CA ALA A 474 -7.89 20.67 9.02
C ALA A 474 -7.22 20.39 7.67
N ALA A 475 -5.89 20.34 7.64
CA ALA A 475 -5.13 20.06 6.43
C ALA A 475 -5.31 18.61 5.92
N LEU A 476 -5.78 17.66 6.75
CA LEU A 476 -6.02 16.28 6.30
C LEU A 476 -7.18 16.22 5.30
N GLY A 477 -8.12 17.16 5.37
CA GLY A 477 -9.26 17.21 4.43
C GLY A 477 -10.09 15.92 4.39
N LEU A 478 -10.09 15.17 5.49
CA LEU A 478 -10.84 13.93 5.70
C LEU A 478 -11.64 14.04 6.99
N ASP A 479 -12.89 13.59 6.95
CA ASP A 479 -13.72 13.48 8.13
C ASP A 479 -13.40 12.17 8.86
N LEU A 480 -12.61 12.30 9.94
CA LEU A 480 -12.20 11.20 10.81
C LEU A 480 -13.16 11.00 11.99
N GLU A 481 -14.20 11.82 12.08
CA GLU A 481 -15.14 11.84 13.21
C GLU A 481 -16.37 11.01 12.89
N HIS A 482 -16.97 11.18 11.72
CA HIS A 482 -18.32 10.64 11.47
C HIS A 482 -18.35 9.50 10.46
N GLY A 483 -19.23 8.53 10.73
CA GLY A 483 -19.61 7.50 9.77
C GLY A 483 -18.45 6.57 9.36
N ASN A 484 -17.58 6.23 10.30
CA ASN A 484 -16.38 5.42 10.05
C ASN A 484 -16.48 4.05 10.75
N ASN A 485 -15.81 3.05 10.20
CA ASN A 485 -15.55 1.76 10.84
C ASN A 485 -14.11 1.63 11.32
N SER A 486 -13.19 2.34 10.66
CA SER A 486 -11.84 2.51 11.13
C SER A 486 -11.27 3.85 10.72
N VAL A 487 -10.33 4.34 11.50
CA VAL A 487 -9.57 5.57 11.26
C VAL A 487 -8.12 5.30 11.60
N GLY A 488 -7.20 5.79 10.78
CA GLY A 488 -5.76 5.77 11.03
C GLY A 488 -5.17 7.16 10.80
N LEU A 489 -4.20 7.53 11.62
CA LEU A 489 -3.36 8.71 11.45
C LEU A 489 -1.94 8.35 11.82
N ILE A 490 -1.00 8.64 10.93
CA ILE A 490 0.41 8.32 11.06
C ILE A 490 1.21 9.57 10.71
N ARG A 491 1.99 10.10 11.65
CA ARG A 491 2.97 11.16 11.41
C ARG A 491 4.29 10.57 10.92
N VAL A 492 4.33 10.23 9.63
CA VAL A 492 5.42 9.44 9.02
C VAL A 492 6.79 10.04 9.32
N ALA A 493 6.96 11.35 9.12
CA ALA A 493 8.23 12.00 9.40
C ALA A 493 8.66 11.94 10.88
N ASP A 494 7.72 12.01 11.82
CA ASP A 494 8.05 11.94 13.25
C ASP A 494 8.43 10.52 13.66
N ILE A 495 7.79 9.51 13.06
CA ILE A 495 8.10 8.08 13.25
C ILE A 495 9.47 7.77 12.65
N ALA A 496 9.75 8.22 11.43
CA ALA A 496 11.04 8.01 10.79
C ALA A 496 12.19 8.59 11.64
N ASN A 497 12.00 9.81 12.17
CA ASN A 497 12.96 10.42 13.10
C ASN A 497 13.10 9.65 14.42
N GLY A 498 12.01 9.06 14.93
CA GLY A 498 12.02 8.19 16.10
C GLY A 498 12.80 6.89 15.84
N ALA A 499 12.54 6.25 14.70
CA ALA A 499 13.20 5.02 14.28
C ALA A 499 14.72 5.21 14.09
N ILE A 500 15.16 6.32 13.49
CA ILE A 500 16.59 6.68 13.38
C ILE A 500 17.24 6.71 14.77
N LYS A 501 16.58 7.31 15.77
CA LYS A 501 17.11 7.39 17.15
C LYS A 501 17.14 6.04 17.85
N LEU A 502 16.09 5.24 17.68
CA LEU A 502 16.02 3.89 18.27
C LEU A 502 17.11 2.99 17.68
N MET A 503 17.30 3.02 16.37
CA MET A 503 18.34 2.24 15.69
C MET A 503 19.76 2.68 16.07
N ALA A 504 20.01 3.99 16.19
CA ALA A 504 21.29 4.51 16.68
C ALA A 504 21.58 4.01 18.12
N TRP A 505 20.57 3.97 18.98
CA TRP A 505 20.68 3.40 20.31
C TRP A 505 20.95 1.88 20.27
N THR A 506 20.22 1.12 19.46
CA THR A 506 20.43 -0.33 19.29
C THR A 506 21.85 -0.62 18.79
N GLY A 507 22.36 0.18 17.85
CA GLY A 507 23.75 0.10 17.39
C GLY A 507 24.77 0.32 18.50
N ALA A 508 24.53 1.28 19.40
CA ALA A 508 25.39 1.51 20.56
C ALA A 508 25.38 0.32 21.55
N ILE A 509 24.23 -0.33 21.74
CA ILE A 509 24.13 -1.55 22.58
C ILE A 509 24.83 -2.74 21.93
N LEU A 510 24.62 -2.96 20.62
CA LEU A 510 25.31 -4.01 19.88
C LEU A 510 26.84 -3.83 19.95
N ALA A 511 27.33 -2.58 19.88
CA ALA A 511 28.75 -2.28 19.99
C ALA A 511 29.37 -2.68 21.34
N LEU A 512 28.56 -2.76 22.41
CA LEU A 512 28.98 -3.27 23.70
C LEU A 512 29.04 -4.80 23.76
N GLN A 513 28.22 -5.50 22.94
CA GLN A 513 28.12 -6.96 22.93
C GLN A 513 29.10 -7.60 21.93
N ASP A 514 29.10 -7.12 20.69
CA ASP A 514 29.95 -7.60 19.60
C ASP A 514 30.32 -6.42 18.69
N ARG A 515 31.58 -6.02 18.74
CA ARG A 515 32.09 -4.89 17.96
C ARG A 515 32.04 -5.15 16.45
N ASN A 516 32.23 -6.38 16.00
CA ASN A 516 32.21 -6.70 14.57
C ASN A 516 30.76 -6.67 14.05
N GLN A 517 29.83 -7.29 14.77
CA GLN A 517 28.42 -7.23 14.42
C GLN A 517 27.90 -5.79 14.41
N ALA A 518 28.30 -4.98 15.39
CA ALA A 518 27.94 -3.57 15.46
C ALA A 518 28.45 -2.75 14.27
N LEU A 519 29.69 -2.98 13.82
CA LEU A 519 30.24 -2.31 12.63
C LEU A 519 29.44 -2.67 11.37
N ARG A 520 29.09 -3.94 11.18
CA ARG A 520 28.26 -4.37 10.04
C ARG A 520 26.86 -3.77 10.09
N SER A 521 26.21 -3.83 11.26
CA SER A 521 24.90 -3.21 11.48
C SER A 521 24.95 -1.69 11.30
N GLN A 522 26.04 -1.04 11.68
CA GLN A 522 26.23 0.39 11.49
C GLN A 522 26.31 0.76 10.00
N VAL A 523 27.01 -0.03 9.17
CA VAL A 523 27.04 0.21 7.71
C VAL A 523 25.63 0.12 7.12
N VAL A 524 24.88 -0.94 7.43
CA VAL A 524 23.49 -1.07 6.95
C VAL A 524 22.63 0.09 7.43
N PHE A 525 22.79 0.48 8.69
CA PHE A 525 22.02 1.57 9.27
C PHE A 525 22.34 2.92 8.60
N ASP A 526 23.62 3.30 8.52
CA ASP A 526 24.06 4.61 8.04
C ASP A 526 23.93 4.74 6.51
N GLU A 527 24.15 3.67 5.75
CA GLU A 527 24.15 3.71 4.28
C GLU A 527 22.80 3.34 3.64
N VAL A 528 21.95 2.56 4.32
CA VAL A 528 20.66 2.10 3.76
C VAL A 528 19.48 2.63 4.56
N ILE A 529 19.36 2.24 5.82
CA ILE A 529 18.14 2.48 6.61
C ILE A 529 17.94 3.98 6.86
N LYS A 530 18.97 4.68 7.31
CA LYS A 530 18.89 6.10 7.67
C LYS A 530 18.60 7.01 6.47
N PRO A 531 19.25 6.87 5.29
CA PRO A 531 18.89 7.63 4.10
C PRO A 531 17.43 7.39 3.66
N LEU A 532 16.94 6.15 3.70
CA LEU A 532 15.54 5.84 3.37
C LEU A 532 14.58 6.50 4.35
N LEU A 533 14.82 6.37 5.66
CA LEU A 533 14.02 7.02 6.69
C LEU A 533 14.05 8.55 6.56
N HIS A 534 15.19 9.15 6.24
CA HIS A 534 15.27 10.58 5.93
C HIS A 534 14.44 10.94 4.70
N GLY A 535 14.52 10.16 3.61
CA GLY A 535 13.69 10.35 2.43
C GLY A 535 12.18 10.31 2.72
N MET A 536 11.77 9.41 3.62
CA MET A 536 10.38 9.30 4.09
C MET A 536 9.92 10.52 4.91
N THR A 537 10.83 11.35 5.45
CA THR A 537 10.43 12.57 6.18
C THR A 537 9.80 13.64 5.30
N THR A 538 9.83 13.46 3.98
CA THR A 538 9.04 14.26 3.03
C THR A 538 7.55 14.06 3.24
N ILE A 539 7.11 12.88 3.70
CA ILE A 539 5.72 12.60 4.04
C ILE A 539 5.48 13.12 5.46
N ALA A 540 4.68 14.18 5.57
CA ALA A 540 4.33 14.77 6.86
C ALA A 540 3.48 13.81 7.67
N SER A 541 2.36 13.39 7.08
CA SER A 541 1.37 12.53 7.71
C SER A 541 0.59 11.75 6.65
N VAL A 542 0.00 10.64 7.08
CA VAL A 542 -0.98 9.85 6.34
C VAL A 542 -2.18 9.68 7.26
N ALA A 543 -3.37 10.04 6.77
CA ALA A 543 -4.62 9.72 7.43
C ALA A 543 -5.44 8.79 6.54
N THR A 544 -6.05 7.78 7.15
CA THR A 544 -6.89 6.79 6.49
C THR A 544 -8.23 6.69 7.20
N ARG A 545 -9.29 6.41 6.47
CA ARG A 545 -10.58 6.01 7.04
C ARG A 545 -11.22 4.91 6.22
N SER A 546 -12.03 4.08 6.85
CA SER A 546 -12.83 3.08 6.14
C SER A 546 -14.29 3.11 6.58
N SER A 547 -15.19 2.82 5.66
CA SER A 547 -16.61 2.65 5.92
C SER A 547 -17.14 1.38 5.25
N PHE A 548 -18.01 0.66 5.94
CA PHE A 548 -18.65 -0.56 5.45
C PHE A 548 -20.12 -0.29 5.11
N ALA A 549 -20.53 -0.75 3.95
CA ALA A 549 -21.93 -0.82 3.53
C ALA A 549 -22.28 -2.27 3.20
N ASP A 550 -23.54 -2.54 2.88
CA ASP A 550 -24.02 -3.91 2.66
C ASP A 550 -23.37 -4.61 1.45
N ASP A 551 -23.04 -3.84 0.41
CA ASP A 551 -22.50 -4.33 -0.86
C ASP A 551 -21.07 -3.85 -1.15
N ARG A 552 -20.48 -3.03 -0.28
CA ARG A 552 -19.14 -2.48 -0.53
C ARG A 552 -18.36 -2.09 0.72
N ILE A 553 -17.04 -2.08 0.56
CA ILE A 553 -16.08 -1.48 1.48
C ILE A 553 -15.48 -0.27 0.79
N THR A 554 -15.39 0.86 1.49
CA THR A 554 -14.68 2.04 1.01
C THR A 554 -13.53 2.36 1.97
N VAL A 555 -12.34 2.59 1.44
CA VAL A 555 -11.17 3.07 2.17
C VAL A 555 -10.70 4.33 1.47
N GLU A 556 -10.42 5.38 2.24
CA GLU A 556 -9.92 6.65 1.73
C GLU A 556 -8.71 7.08 2.53
N SER A 557 -7.74 7.65 1.85
CA SER A 557 -6.54 8.16 2.50
C SER A 557 -6.16 9.54 1.98
N THR A 558 -5.50 10.31 2.83
CA THR A 558 -4.81 11.55 2.46
C THR A 558 -3.37 11.46 2.93
N ILE A 559 -2.45 11.71 2.01
CA ILE A 559 -1.01 11.71 2.20
C ILE A 559 -0.54 13.16 2.10
N GLN A 560 -0.14 13.75 3.22
CA GLN A 560 0.42 15.09 3.23
C GLN A 560 1.92 15.05 2.99
N ILE A 561 2.39 15.87 2.06
CA ILE A 561 3.82 16.08 1.83
C ILE A 561 4.22 17.38 2.51
N ARG A 562 5.35 17.38 3.22
CA ARG A 562 5.94 18.61 3.74
C ARG A 562 6.36 19.48 2.57
N PRO A 563 5.99 20.78 2.52
CA PRO A 563 6.63 21.69 1.60
C PRO A 563 8.13 21.67 1.91
N ASP A 564 8.97 21.54 0.87
CA ASP A 564 10.42 21.40 1.00
C ASP A 564 10.98 22.40 2.02
N GLN A 565 11.22 21.93 3.26
CA GLN A 565 12.03 22.70 4.18
C GLN A 565 13.46 22.51 3.68
N PRO A 566 14.20 23.58 3.34
CA PRO A 566 15.62 23.45 3.09
C PRO A 566 16.20 22.75 4.31
N LEU A 567 16.91 21.63 4.08
CA LEU A 567 17.65 20.93 5.12
C LEU A 567 18.36 22.02 5.93
N SER A 568 17.96 22.20 7.19
CA SER A 568 18.76 22.98 8.09
C SER A 568 20.12 22.31 8.06
N ALA A 569 21.11 23.01 7.49
CA ALA A 569 22.48 22.57 7.45
C ALA A 569 22.90 22.35 8.91
N GLY A 570 22.75 21.11 9.37
CA GLY A 570 23.10 20.69 10.70
C GLY A 570 24.60 20.84 10.84
N ARG A 571 24.99 21.76 11.73
CA ARG A 571 26.36 21.99 12.20
C ARG A 571 26.97 20.75 12.81
#